data_AF-A0A937I3N0-F1
#
_entry.id   AF-A0A937I3N0-F1
#
_cell.length_a   1.000
_cell.length_b   1.000
_cell.length_c   1.000
_cell.angle_alpha   90.00
_cell.angle_beta   90.00
_cell.angle_gamma   90.00
#
_symmetry.space_group_name_H-M   'P 1'
#
loop_
_entity.id
_entity.type
_entity.pdbx_description
1 polymer ?
#
loop_
_entity_poly.entity_id
_entity_poly.type
_entity_poly.pdbx_seq_one_letter_code
_entity_poly.pdbx_strand_id
1 'polypeptide(L)'
;SDTRPLVALFKNRSRTPKWLGNMMSVKNLEGAAEMSLSGGKFRVPLAYVDSEKAEVGIKATFFEGEREGMVYARYKKLDTLVKRFNGKRDVDIIKSRKKFEEYVLP
;
A
#
# COMPACT_ATOMS: atom_id res chain seq x y z
N SER A 1 7.78 17.63 -12.19
CA SER A 1 7.95 16.25 -12.67
C SER A 1 6.69 15.76 -13.35
N ASP A 2 6.83 15.17 -14.54
CA ASP A 2 5.74 14.70 -15.40
C ASP A 2 5.26 13.29 -14.97
N THR A 3 4.05 13.19 -14.43
CA THR A 3 3.49 11.94 -13.89
C THR A 3 2.77 11.07 -14.92
N ARG A 4 2.66 11.54 -16.18
CA ARG A 4 1.96 10.85 -17.28
C ARG A 4 2.43 9.40 -17.53
N PRO A 5 3.73 9.05 -17.45
CA PRO A 5 4.20 7.68 -17.70
C PRO A 5 3.71 6.69 -16.64
N LEU A 6 3.70 7.09 -15.36
CA LEU A 6 3.22 6.25 -14.26
C LEU A 6 1.71 6.02 -14.37
N VAL A 7 0.95 7.07 -14.68
CA VAL A 7 -0.51 6.99 -14.87
C VAL A 7 -0.88 6.01 -15.99
N ALA A 8 -0.10 5.96 -17.07
CA ALA A 8 -0.34 5.05 -18.20
C ALA A 8 -0.20 3.57 -17.81
N LEU A 9 0.80 3.23 -16.98
CA LEU A 9 0.99 1.86 -16.48
C LEU A 9 -0.21 1.37 -15.65
N PHE A 10 -0.80 2.25 -14.82
CA PHE A 10 -1.94 1.90 -13.97
C PHE A 10 -3.30 1.93 -14.70
N LYS A 11 -3.45 2.74 -15.76
CA LYS A 11 -4.63 2.70 -16.63
C LYS A 11 -4.74 1.40 -17.42
N ASN A 12 -3.60 0.75 -17.72
CA ASN A 12 -3.57 -0.49 -18.51
C ASN A 12 -3.98 -1.75 -17.72
N ARG A 13 -4.18 -1.66 -16.39
CA ARG A 13 -4.75 -2.74 -15.57
C ARG A 13 -6.18 -2.36 -15.17
N SER A 14 -7.16 -3.11 -15.66
CA SER A 14 -8.61 -2.84 -15.49
C SER A 14 -9.14 -2.93 -14.04
N ARG A 15 -8.28 -3.01 -13.03
CA ARG A 15 -8.63 -3.19 -11.61
C ARG A 15 -7.84 -2.27 -10.67
N THR A 16 -7.36 -1.12 -11.13
CA THR A 16 -6.77 -0.14 -10.22
C THR A 16 -7.86 0.33 -9.23
N PRO A 17 -7.70 0.07 -7.92
CA PRO A 17 -8.71 0.45 -6.94
C PRO A 17 -8.94 1.97 -6.97
N LYS A 18 -10.21 2.42 -6.89
CA LYS A 18 -10.57 3.86 -6.95
C LYS A 18 -9.77 4.72 -5.96
N TRP A 19 -9.44 4.16 -4.79
CA TRP A 19 -8.62 4.85 -3.78
C TRP A 19 -7.19 5.15 -4.27
N LEU A 20 -6.60 4.30 -5.11
CA LEU A 20 -5.27 4.48 -5.69
C LEU A 20 -5.28 5.56 -6.78
N GLY A 21 -6.33 5.58 -7.61
CA GLY A 21 -6.53 6.60 -8.64
C GLY A 21 -6.78 8.00 -8.04
N ASN A 22 -7.56 8.07 -6.95
CA ASN A 22 -7.80 9.31 -6.21
C ASN A 22 -6.57 9.78 -5.41
N MET A 23 -5.65 8.87 -5.09
CA MET A 23 -4.37 9.27 -4.51
C MET A 23 -3.58 10.04 -5.56
N MET A 24 -3.39 9.51 -6.77
CA MET A 24 -2.61 10.16 -7.83
C MET A 24 -3.11 11.56 -8.26
N SER A 25 -4.33 11.97 -7.89
CA SER A 25 -4.85 13.32 -8.12
C SER A 25 -4.57 14.32 -6.98
N VAL A 26 -4.05 13.86 -5.84
CA VAL A 26 -3.57 14.70 -4.74
C VAL A 26 -2.26 15.37 -5.17
N LYS A 27 -2.21 16.70 -5.07
CA LYS A 27 -1.00 17.49 -5.36
C LYS A 27 0.05 17.27 -4.27
N ASN A 28 1.32 17.21 -4.65
CA ASN A 28 2.47 17.01 -3.75
C ASN A 28 2.44 15.68 -2.99
N LEU A 29 2.32 14.57 -3.72
CA LEU A 29 2.55 13.24 -3.16
C LEU A 29 4.02 12.88 -3.29
N GLU A 30 4.63 12.53 -2.16
CA GLU A 30 5.94 11.89 -2.12
C GLU A 30 5.74 10.42 -1.75
N GLY A 31 6.55 9.54 -2.33
CA GLY A 31 6.38 8.13 -2.10
C GLY A 31 7.57 7.31 -2.57
N ALA A 32 7.77 6.19 -1.90
CA ALA A 32 8.81 5.22 -2.19
C ALA A 32 8.17 3.83 -2.28
N ALA A 33 8.62 3.02 -3.22
CA ALA A 33 8.17 1.64 -3.35
C ALA A 33 9.37 0.73 -3.64
N GLU A 34 9.53 -0.28 -2.81
CA GLU A 34 10.45 -1.39 -3.02
C GLU A 34 9.65 -2.63 -3.39
N MET A 35 10.09 -3.31 -4.44
CA MET A 35 9.42 -4.49 -4.98
C MET A 35 10.47 -5.51 -5.41
N SER A 36 10.26 -6.78 -5.10
CA SER A 36 11.10 -7.87 -5.58
C SER A 36 10.27 -9.04 -6.10
N LEU A 37 10.78 -9.70 -7.13
CA LEU A 37 10.21 -10.90 -7.70
C LEU A 37 11.29 -11.97 -7.73
N SER A 38 11.14 -13.01 -6.94
CA SER A 38 12.10 -14.12 -6.91
C SER A 38 11.37 -15.43 -6.57
N GLY A 39 11.68 -16.50 -7.31
CA GLY A 39 11.08 -17.82 -7.08
C GLY A 39 9.55 -17.84 -7.12
N GLY A 40 8.93 -17.03 -7.99
CA GLY A 40 7.46 -16.91 -8.06
C GLY A 40 6.82 -16.13 -6.89
N LYS A 41 7.62 -15.67 -5.93
CA LYS A 41 7.21 -14.85 -4.80
C LYS A 41 7.40 -13.37 -5.17
N PHE A 42 6.29 -12.64 -5.23
CA PHE A 42 6.29 -11.20 -5.43
C PHE A 42 6.16 -10.51 -4.07
N ARG A 43 7.19 -9.78 -3.65
CA ARG A 43 7.25 -9.08 -2.35
C ARG A 43 7.25 -7.58 -2.57
N VAL A 44 6.52 -6.88 -1.72
CA VAL A 44 6.50 -5.42 -1.57
C VAL A 44 6.88 -5.13 -0.12
N PRO A 45 8.19 -5.07 0.22
CA PRO A 45 8.66 -4.81 1.57
C PRO A 45 8.13 -3.51 2.15
N LEU A 46 8.03 -2.48 1.31
CA LEU A 46 7.42 -1.20 1.63
C LEU A 46 6.98 -0.50 0.34
N ALA A 47 5.72 -0.12 0.25
CA ALA A 47 5.26 0.92 -0.64
C ALA A 47 4.53 1.97 0.18
N TYR A 48 4.98 3.21 0.13
CA TYR A 48 4.50 4.28 0.98
C TYR A 48 4.29 5.54 0.17
N VAL A 49 3.22 6.25 0.49
CA VAL A 49 2.90 7.55 -0.09
C VAL A 49 2.35 8.44 1.03
N ASP A 50 2.83 9.67 1.11
CA ASP A 50 2.35 10.66 2.06
C ASP A 50 2.06 12.03 1.43
N SER A 51 1.31 12.80 2.20
CA SER A 51 0.96 14.19 1.96
C SER A 51 0.56 14.80 3.31
N GLU A 52 0.36 16.12 3.33
CA GLU A 52 -0.11 16.83 4.51
C GLU A 52 -1.41 16.23 5.11
N LYS A 53 -2.33 15.76 4.24
CA LYS A 53 -3.68 15.35 4.64
C LYS A 53 -3.94 13.86 4.59
N ALA A 54 -3.13 13.11 3.86
CA ALA A 54 -3.34 11.68 3.63
C ALA A 54 -2.02 10.92 3.57
N GLU A 55 -2.05 9.69 4.04
CA GLU A 55 -0.89 8.80 4.08
C GLU A 55 -1.35 7.37 3.85
N VAL A 56 -0.60 6.62 3.05
CA VAL A 56 -0.87 5.21 2.75
C VAL A 56 0.43 4.44 2.79
N GLY A 57 0.45 3.34 3.53
CA GLY A 57 1.54 2.37 3.54
C GLY A 57 1.06 0.97 3.18
N ILE A 58 1.86 0.21 2.45
CA ILE A 58 1.58 -1.17 2.06
C ILE A 58 2.83 -2.00 2.32
N LYS A 59 2.64 -3.16 2.94
CA LYS A 59 3.63 -4.24 3.01
C LYS A 59 2.92 -5.51 2.58
N ALA A 60 3.34 -6.16 1.50
CA ALA A 60 2.63 -7.32 0.96
C ALA A 60 3.54 -8.38 0.36
N THR A 61 3.08 -9.63 0.44
CA THR A 61 3.68 -10.79 -0.19
C THR A 61 2.59 -11.52 -0.97
N PHE A 62 2.90 -11.86 -2.22
CA PHE A 62 2.04 -12.64 -3.10
C PHE A 62 2.81 -13.89 -3.53
N PHE A 63 2.20 -15.06 -3.32
CA PHE A 63 2.81 -16.35 -3.66
C PHE A 63 1.71 -17.37 -3.93
N GLU A 64 1.80 -18.10 -5.04
CA GLU A 64 0.88 -19.22 -5.37
C GLU A 64 -0.63 -18.90 -5.24
N GLY A 65 -1.04 -17.67 -5.55
CA GLY A 65 -2.44 -17.23 -5.44
C GLY A 65 -2.83 -16.73 -4.05
N GLU A 66 -2.01 -16.98 -3.03
CA GLU A 66 -2.14 -16.40 -1.71
C GLU A 66 -1.65 -14.94 -1.68
N ARG A 67 -2.27 -14.15 -0.82
CA ARG A 67 -1.94 -12.74 -0.61
C ARG A 67 -1.94 -12.41 0.87
N GLU A 68 -0.77 -12.05 1.36
CA GLU A 68 -0.56 -11.67 2.75
C GLU A 68 0.02 -10.27 2.83
N GLY A 69 -0.25 -9.60 3.94
CA GLY A 69 0.31 -8.29 4.19
C GLY A 69 -0.62 -7.38 4.96
N MET A 70 -0.25 -6.10 4.94
CA MET A 70 -0.99 -5.06 5.61
C MET A 70 -1.00 -3.76 4.82
N VAL A 71 -2.08 -3.02 5.01
CA VAL A 71 -2.32 -1.71 4.41
C VAL A 71 -2.64 -0.75 5.53
N TYR A 72 -1.79 0.25 5.70
CA TYR A 72 -2.03 1.43 6.51
C TYR A 72 -2.65 2.53 5.66
N ALA A 73 -3.65 3.21 6.19
CA ALA A 73 -4.21 4.41 5.58
C ALA A 73 -4.58 5.42 6.65
N ARG A 74 -4.23 6.69 6.43
CA ARG A 74 -4.60 7.83 7.27
C ARG A 74 -5.21 8.92 6.43
N TYR A 75 -6.24 9.55 6.97
CA TYR A 75 -6.78 10.81 6.49
C TYR A 75 -6.98 11.77 7.67
N LYS A 76 -6.24 12.89 7.64
CA LYS A 76 -6.18 13.86 8.73
C LYS A 76 -5.83 13.19 10.07
N LYS A 77 -6.78 13.13 11.01
CA LYS A 77 -6.64 12.57 12.36
C LYS A 77 -7.09 11.11 12.49
N LEU A 78 -7.67 10.54 11.43
CA LEU A 78 -8.19 9.18 11.44
C LEU A 78 -7.22 8.27 10.69
N ASP A 79 -6.83 7.17 11.31
CA ASP A 79 -5.99 6.15 10.69
C ASP A 79 -6.54 4.73 10.90
N THR A 80 -6.19 3.84 9.97
CA THR A 80 -6.62 2.45 9.98
C THR A 80 -5.50 1.56 9.45
N LEU A 81 -5.44 0.35 9.96
CA LEU A 81 -4.55 -0.70 9.51
C LEU A 81 -5.38 -1.93 9.20
N VAL A 82 -5.37 -2.35 7.94
CA VAL A 82 -5.99 -3.60 7.51
C VAL A 82 -4.90 -4.65 7.35
N LYS A 83 -5.07 -5.79 8.00
CA LYS A 83 -4.14 -6.92 7.94
C LYS A 83 -4.81 -8.09 7.23
N ARG A 84 -4.05 -8.84 6.46
CA ARG A 84 -4.46 -10.14 5.93
C ARG A 84 -3.31 -11.13 6.10
N PHE A 85 -3.52 -12.15 6.92
CA PHE A 85 -2.55 -13.22 7.18
C PHE A 85 -3.31 -14.53 7.32
N ASN A 86 -2.77 -15.62 6.74
CA ASN A 86 -3.38 -16.95 6.77
C ASN A 86 -4.87 -16.94 6.34
N GLY A 87 -5.19 -16.18 5.28
CA GLY A 87 -6.56 -16.00 4.80
C GLY A 87 -7.49 -15.16 5.69
N LYS A 88 -7.09 -14.84 6.93
CA LYS A 88 -7.89 -14.06 7.88
C LYS A 88 -7.65 -12.56 7.67
N ARG A 89 -8.72 -11.77 7.73
CA ARG A 89 -8.68 -10.30 7.68
C ARG A 89 -8.92 -9.73 9.06
N ASP A 90 -8.09 -8.78 9.45
CA ASP A 90 -8.20 -8.04 10.71
C ASP A 90 -8.09 -6.52 10.46
N VAL A 91 -8.73 -5.72 11.30
CA VAL A 91 -8.78 -4.25 11.17
C VAL A 91 -8.46 -3.61 12.50
N ASP A 92 -7.42 -2.77 12.49
CA ASP A 92 -6.94 -2.03 13.64
C ASP A 92 -7.15 -0.52 13.45
N ILE A 93 -7.58 0.16 14.51
CA ILE A 93 -7.73 1.62 14.56
C ILE A 93 -6.95 2.25 15.73
N ILE A 94 -6.29 1.43 16.55
CA ILE A 94 -5.51 1.87 17.71
C ILE A 94 -4.03 1.66 17.43
N LYS A 95 -3.25 2.74 17.50
CA LYS A 95 -1.79 2.75 17.24
C LYS A 95 -1.45 2.13 15.87
N SER A 96 -2.33 2.33 14.89
CA SER A 96 -2.26 1.71 13.57
C SER A 96 -0.97 2.04 12.82
N ARG A 97 -0.51 3.30 12.91
CA ARG A 97 0.79 3.71 12.34
C ARG A 97 1.98 2.94 12.94
N LYS A 98 2.07 2.89 14.27
CA LYS A 98 3.15 2.21 14.98
C LYS A 98 3.19 0.71 14.63
N LYS A 99 2.02 0.07 14.61
CA LYS A 99 1.89 -1.34 14.20
C LYS A 99 2.34 -1.58 12.75
N PHE A 100 2.09 -0.63 11.85
CA PHE A 100 2.55 -0.71 10.46
C PHE A 100 4.07 -0.59 10.37
N GLU A 101 4.66 0.39 11.06
CA GLU A 101 6.11 0.63 11.05
C GLU A 101 6.89 -0.57 11.62
N GLU A 102 6.46 -1.11 12.76
CA GLU A 102 7.11 -2.24 13.46
C GLU A 102 7.01 -3.57 12.71
N TYR A 103 6.03 -3.74 11.83
CA TYR A 103 5.82 -5.01 11.14
C TYR A 103 6.82 -5.23 10.01
N VAL A 104 7.44 -6.41 9.99
CA VAL A 104 8.34 -6.84 8.91
C VAL A 104 7.75 -8.09 8.25
N LEU A 105 7.72 -8.12 6.92
CA LEU A 105 7.24 -9.28 6.17
C LEU A 105 8.21 -10.47 6.37
N PRO A 106 7.68 -11.69 6.55
CA PRO A 106 8.48 -12.91 6.55
C PRO A 106 9.01 -13.30 5.14
#